data_AF-A0A7W1D8R0-F1
#
_entry.id   AF-A0A7W1D8R0-F1
#
_cell.length_a   1.000
_cell.length_b   1.000
_cell.length_c   1.000
_cell.angle_alpha   90.00
_cell.angle_beta   90.00
_cell.angle_gamma   90.00
#
_symmetry.space_group_name_H-M   'P 1'
#
loop_
_entity.id
_entity.type
_entity.pdbx_description
1 polymer ?
#
loop_
_entity_poly.entity_id
_entity_poly.type
_entity_poly.pdbx_seq_one_letter_code
_entity_poly.pdbx_strand_id
1 'polypeptide(L)' 'MNKQIISDTDKIFATGVFLQPVKCTINEKEQWRWIAVGFEDDSFLDGEIVNPNEYAESIKDLIIDAET' A
#
# COMPACT_ATOMS: atom_id res chain seq x y z
N MET A 1 25.46 11.29 -2.96
CA MET A 1 24.04 10.92 -3.11
C MET A 1 23.24 12.20 -3.28
N ASN A 2 22.54 12.35 -4.40
CA ASN A 2 21.60 13.47 -4.56
C ASN A 2 20.33 13.13 -3.78
N LYS A 3 19.95 13.99 -2.85
CA LYS A 3 18.71 13.82 -2.08
C LYS A 3 17.56 14.28 -2.97
N GLN A 4 16.74 13.36 -3.43
CA GLN A 4 15.45 13.72 -4.01
C GLN A 4 14.56 14.30 -2.91
N ILE A 5 13.97 15.46 -3.18
CA ILE A 5 12.96 16.09 -2.34
C ILE A 5 11.62 15.52 -2.79
N ILE A 6 10.87 14.96 -1.85
CA ILE A 6 9.53 14.41 -2.08
C ILE A 6 8.49 15.16 -1.23
N SER A 7 7.24 15.15 -1.69
CA SER A 7 6.06 15.67 -0.99
C SER A 7 5.18 14.53 -0.45
N ASP A 8 4.18 14.88 0.37
CA ASP A 8 3.16 13.95 0.87
C ASP A 8 2.11 13.54 -0.19
N THR A 9 2.14 14.19 -1.35
CA THR A 9 1.32 13.85 -2.52
C THR A 9 2.05 13.00 -3.56
N ASP A 10 3.36 12.82 -3.42
CA ASP A 10 4.14 12.06 -4.38
C ASP A 10 3.81 10.58 -4.29
N LYS A 11 3.77 9.92 -5.45
CA LYS A 11 3.70 8.46 -5.55
C LYS A 11 5.00 7.93 -6.14
N ILE A 12 5.50 6.86 -5.57
CA ILE A 12 6.60 6.07 -6.14
C ILE A 12 6.09 4.71 -6.55
N PHE A 13 6.72 4.12 -7.56
CA PHE A 13 6.47 2.73 -7.92
C PHE A 13 7.56 1.85 -7.29
N ALA A 14 7.15 0.87 -6.51
CA ALA A 14 7.95 -0.29 -6.17
C ALA A 14 7.37 -1.47 -6.94
N THR A 15 8.16 -2.50 -7.27
CA THR A 15 7.73 -3.61 -8.14
C THR A 15 6.30 -4.10 -7.82
N GLY A 16 5.35 -3.82 -8.73
CA GLY A 16 3.94 -4.22 -8.64
C GLY A 16 3.03 -3.35 -7.75
N VAL A 17 3.54 -2.31 -7.10
CA VAL A 17 2.81 -1.51 -6.10
C VAL A 17 3.15 -0.01 -6.15
N PHE A 18 2.12 0.82 -6.11
CA PHE A 18 2.28 2.27 -5.90
C PHE A 18 2.32 2.57 -4.42
N LEU A 19 3.32 3.35 -3.99
CA LEU A 19 3.48 3.78 -2.60
C LEU A 19 3.30 5.28 -2.47
N GLN A 20 2.63 5.72 -1.41
CA GLN A 20 2.51 7.12 -1.02
C GLN A 20 3.02 7.31 0.43
N PRO A 21 3.72 8.42 0.74
CA PRO A 21 4.22 8.63 2.09
C PRO A 21 3.10 9.19 2.97
N VAL A 22 2.86 8.54 4.11
CA VAL A 22 1.86 8.96 5.09
C VAL A 22 2.49 9.16 6.45
N LYS A 23 2.09 10.25 7.09
CA LYS A 23 2.46 10.55 8.47
C LYS A 23 1.56 9.77 9.42
N CYS A 24 2.16 8.98 10.31
CA CYS A 24 1.43 8.13 11.24
C CYS A 24 2.07 8.16 12.64
N THR A 25 1.29 7.78 13.64
CA THR A 25 1.78 7.60 15.02
C THR A 25 1.81 6.11 15.33
N ILE A 26 3.00 5.56 15.59
CA ILE A 26 3.18 4.15 15.96
C ILE A 26 4.03 4.12 17.23
N ASN A 27 3.57 3.39 18.25
CA ASN A 27 4.21 3.36 19.58
C ASN A 27 4.48 4.76 20.13
N GLU A 28 3.45 5.62 20.10
CA GLU A 28 3.51 7.02 20.57
C GLU A 28 4.51 7.92 19.82
N LYS A 29 5.09 7.44 18.72
CA LYS A 29 6.07 8.19 17.93
C LYS A 29 5.52 8.52 16.54
N GLU A 30 5.50 9.81 16.25
CA GLU A 30 5.20 10.34 14.93
C GLU A 30 6.33 10.01 13.94
N GLN A 31 5.96 9.46 12.78
CA GLN A 31 6.90 9.04 11.75
C GLN A 31 6.23 8.96 10.37
N TRP A 32 7.05 9.02 9.32
CA TRP A 32 6.61 8.81 7.94
C TRP A 32 6.78 7.34 7.55
N ARG A 33 5.77 6.78 6.88
CA ARG A 33 5.77 5.42 6.36
C ARG A 33 5.31 5.45 4.91
N TRP A 34 5.88 4.56 4.10
CA TRP A 34 5.32 4.25 2.80
C TRP A 34 4.14 3.32 2.98
N ILE A 35 3.00 3.64 2.38
CA ILE A 35 1.82 2.78 2.34
C ILE A 35 1.49 2.42 0.89
N ALA A 36 1.00 1.21 0.65
CA ALA A 36 0.47 0.83 -0.65
C ALA A 36 -0.83 1.58 -0.95
N VAL A 37 -0.92 2.14 -2.15
CA VAL A 37 -2.08 2.93 -2.63
C VAL A 37 -2.47 2.56 -4.07
N GLY A 38 -2.01 1.40 -4.53
CA GLY A 38 -2.39 0.81 -5.81
C GLY A 38 -1.54 -0.43 -6.11
N PHE A 39 -2.13 -1.42 -6.77
CA PHE A 39 -1.47 -2.65 -7.18
C PHE A 39 -1.63 -2.83 -8.69
N GLU A 40 -0.55 -3.20 -9.40
CA GLU A 40 -0.59 -3.48 -10.85
C GLU A 40 -0.38 -4.96 -11.20
N ASP A 41 0.08 -5.75 -10.24
CA ASP A 41 0.45 -7.16 -10.42
C ASP A 41 -0.41 -8.06 -9.52
N ASP A 42 -0.39 -9.36 -9.80
CA ASP A 42 -1.14 -10.34 -9.04
C ASP A 42 -0.66 -10.36 -7.57
N SER A 43 -1.62 -10.41 -6.65
CA SER A 43 -1.34 -10.64 -5.24
C SER A 43 -1.74 -12.06 -4.85
N PHE A 44 -1.09 -12.61 -3.83
CA PHE A 44 -1.28 -14.01 -3.46
C PHE A 44 -1.54 -14.16 -1.96
N LEU A 45 -2.53 -14.97 -1.60
CA LEU A 45 -2.77 -15.44 -0.24
C LEU A 45 -2.79 -16.96 -0.25
N ASP A 46 -1.87 -17.58 0.49
CA ASP A 46 -1.70 -19.04 0.55
C ASP A 46 -1.53 -19.73 -0.83
N GLY A 47 -0.96 -19.01 -1.79
CA GLY A 47 -0.72 -19.48 -3.16
C GLY A 47 -1.86 -19.22 -4.15
N GLU A 48 -3.00 -18.72 -3.69
CA GLU A 48 -4.15 -18.35 -4.52
C GLU A 48 -4.09 -16.88 -4.89
N ILE A 49 -4.49 -16.56 -6.12
CA ILE A 49 -4.57 -15.17 -6.61
C ILE A 49 -5.69 -14.45 -5.84
N VAL A 50 -5.38 -13.26 -5.33
CA VAL A 50 -6.31 -12.38 -4.64
C VAL A 50 -6.18 -10.96 -5.16
N ASN A 51 -7.28 -10.20 -5.11
CA ASN A 51 -7.29 -8.79 -5.46
C ASN A 51 -7.35 -7.96 -4.17
N PRO A 52 -6.27 -7.30 -3.76
CA PRO A 52 -6.27 -6.49 -2.55
C PRO A 52 -7.01 -5.17 -2.81
N ASN A 53 -7.79 -4.74 -1.82
CA ASN A 53 -8.20 -3.34 -1.70
C ASN A 53 -7.09 -2.53 -1.02
N GLU A 54 -6.80 -1.34 -1.51
CA GLU A 54 -5.79 -0.45 -0.92
C GLU A 54 -6.22 0.08 0.46
N TYR A 55 -7.52 0.17 0.69
CA TYR A 55 -8.11 0.61 1.95
C TYR A 55 -9.48 -0.06 2.16
N ALA A 56 -9.82 -0.30 3.41
CA ALA A 56 -11.07 -0.94 3.81
C ALA A 56 -11.48 -0.45 5.21
N GLU A 57 -12.78 -0.47 5.48
CA GLU A 57 -13.31 -0.17 6.83
C GLU A 57 -13.14 -1.36 7.78
N SER A 58 -13.04 -2.59 7.26
CA SER A 58 -12.78 -3.79 8.03
C SER A 58 -11.69 -4.66 7.41
N ILE A 59 -11.02 -5.48 8.23
CA ILE A 59 -9.99 -6.42 7.75
C ILE A 59 -10.51 -7.39 6.70
N LYS A 60 -11.81 -7.70 6.73
CA LYS A 60 -12.44 -8.65 5.80
C LYS A 60 -12.57 -8.08 4.39
N ASP A 61 -12.61 -6.77 4.26
CA ASP A 61 -12.79 -6.10 2.96
C ASP A 61 -11.46 -5.74 2.30
N LEU A 62 -10.32 -6.15 2.89
CA LEU A 62 -8.99 -5.96 2.30
C LEU A 62 -8.72 -6.85 1.09
N ILE A 63 -9.52 -7.89 0.89
CA ILE A 63 -9.47 -8.75 -0.28
C ILE A 63 -10.85 -8.70 -0.93
N ILE A 64 -10.88 -8.34 -2.21
CA ILE A 64 -12.05 -8.51 -3.05
C ILE A 64 -12.04 -9.96 -3.52
N ASP A 65 -13.13 -10.68 -3.30
CA ASP A 65 -13.32 -12.00 -3.90
C ASP A 65 -13.09 -11.88 -5.41
N ALA A 66 -12.10 -12.60 -5.93
CA ALA A 66 -11.92 -12.73 -7.37
C ALA A 66 -13.22 -13.35 -7.90
N GLU A 67 -13.98 -12.62 -8.72
CA GLU A 67 -15.27 -13.08 -9.25
C GLU A 67 -15.13 -14.53 -9.76
N THR A 68 -15.92 -15.45 -9.18
CA THR A 68 -16.12 -16.82 -9.70
C THR A 68 -16.79 -16.80 -11.07
#